data_AF-B5GCZ4-F1
#
_entry.id   AF-B5GCZ4-F1
#
_cell.length_a   1.000
_cell.length_b   1.000
_cell.length_c   1.000
_cell.angle_alpha   90.00
_cell.angle_beta   90.00
_cell.angle_gamma   90.00
#
_symmetry.space_group_name_H-M   'P 1'
#
loop_
_entity.id
_entity.type
_entity.pdbx_description
1 polymer ?
#
loop_
_entity_poly.entity_id
_entity_poly.type
_entity_poly.pdbx_seq_one_letter_code
_entity_poly.pdbx_strand_id
1 'polypeptide(L)'
;MGLTRQVPHPCNLTKLYSVPVPAPEEGRILPMSKDSPASPPPAATPLTRAVLEIDTYAAGLGWDQPARLFALVDTGRLRAEEPELAQRLGLDTDAAAGTLTPVEQEEVPADVPLDEFLATIGWPDAVAGCALTIERLMLPSSAEAGVPDGLDEAGLAAWVAKHPERQEVRMTVAVLRDGTRESALRLREKDSELDVLTGADLVPGLAEALTATFAA
;
A
#
# COMPACT_ATOMS: atom_id res chain seq x y z
N MET A 1 18.15 -17.92 41.31
CA MET A 1 18.46 -17.15 40.10
C MET A 1 17.33 -17.38 39.09
N GLY A 2 16.31 -16.52 39.11
CA GLY A 2 15.15 -16.63 38.22
C GLY A 2 15.39 -15.76 36.99
N LEU A 3 15.52 -16.39 35.82
CA LEU A 3 15.59 -15.73 34.53
C LEU A 3 14.20 -15.18 34.18
N THR A 4 14.05 -13.86 34.22
CA THR A 4 12.90 -13.13 33.68
C THR A 4 12.88 -13.34 32.16
N ARG A 5 11.94 -14.14 31.66
CA ARG A 5 11.63 -14.21 30.23
C ARG A 5 10.93 -12.91 29.84
N GLN A 6 11.63 -12.07 29.10
CA GLN A 6 11.08 -10.91 28.44
C GLN A 6 10.20 -11.39 27.28
N VAL A 7 8.90 -11.13 27.40
CA VAL A 7 7.92 -11.41 26.35
C VAL A 7 8.03 -10.28 25.30
N PRO A 8 8.18 -10.58 24.00
CA PRO A 8 8.11 -9.56 22.96
C PRO A 8 6.69 -9.00 22.91
N HIS A 9 6.55 -7.67 23.06
CA HIS A 9 5.27 -6.97 22.85
C HIS A 9 4.96 -6.95 21.34
N PRO A 10 3.87 -7.56 20.87
CA PRO A 10 3.36 -7.29 19.54
C PRO A 10 2.73 -5.88 19.57
N CYS A 11 3.30 -4.93 18.81
CA CYS A 11 2.64 -3.66 18.56
C CYS A 11 1.31 -3.95 17.85
N ASN A 12 0.19 -3.65 18.50
CA ASN A 12 -1.14 -3.78 17.92
C ASN A 12 -1.38 -2.54 17.04
N LEU A 13 -1.34 -2.73 15.71
CA LEU A 13 -1.33 -1.69 14.65
C LEU A 13 -2.75 -1.29 14.19
N THR A 14 -3.79 -1.54 14.98
CA THR A 14 -5.16 -1.70 14.45
C THR A 14 -5.94 -0.40 14.18
N LYS A 15 -5.43 0.78 14.55
CA LYS A 15 -6.16 2.05 14.31
C LYS A 15 -5.35 3.05 13.50
N LEU A 16 -5.80 3.21 12.26
CA LEU A 16 -5.31 4.18 11.29
C LEU A 16 -6.31 5.33 11.24
N TYR A 17 -5.83 6.55 11.38
CA TYR A 17 -6.66 7.75 11.36
C TYR A 17 -6.45 8.49 10.03
N SER A 18 -7.55 8.71 9.31
CA SER A 18 -7.56 9.53 8.10
C SER A 18 -7.37 11.00 8.48
N VAL A 19 -6.35 11.65 7.93
CA VAL A 19 -6.22 13.12 7.97
C VAL A 19 -6.27 13.63 6.53
N PRO A 20 -7.10 14.65 6.22
CA PRO A 20 -7.12 15.24 4.89
C PRO A 20 -5.77 15.89 4.58
N VAL A 21 -5.16 15.50 3.45
CA VAL A 21 -3.93 16.11 2.90
C VAL A 21 -4.36 17.21 1.92
N PRO A 22 -3.71 18.39 1.89
CA PRO A 22 -3.98 19.40 0.87
C PRO A 22 -3.59 18.92 -0.54
N ALA A 23 -4.42 19.25 -1.54
CA ALA A 23 -4.33 18.74 -2.91
C ALA A 23 -3.01 19.10 -3.63
N PRO A 24 -2.39 18.17 -4.37
CA PRO A 24 -1.31 18.45 -5.32
C PRO A 24 -1.82 18.65 -6.77
N GLU A 25 -1.03 19.36 -7.59
CA GLU A 25 -1.33 19.65 -9.00
C GLU A 25 -0.83 18.56 -9.98
N GLU A 26 -1.56 18.49 -11.10
CA GLU A 26 -1.55 17.58 -12.26
C GLU A 26 -0.27 16.81 -12.65
N GLY A 27 -0.42 15.47 -12.70
CA GLY A 27 -0.35 14.68 -13.94
C GLY A 27 0.95 14.66 -14.74
N ARG A 28 1.87 13.74 -14.42
CA ARG A 28 3.02 13.41 -15.28
C ARG A 28 3.13 11.90 -15.51
N ILE A 29 3.07 11.50 -16.79
CA ILE A 29 3.42 10.15 -17.23
C ILE A 29 4.96 9.99 -17.14
N LEU A 30 5.43 9.13 -16.24
CA LEU A 30 6.84 8.78 -16.12
C LEU A 30 7.07 7.33 -16.57
N PRO A 31 7.93 7.08 -17.59
CA PRO A 31 8.40 5.73 -17.88
C PRO A 31 9.36 5.30 -16.77
N MET A 32 9.08 4.17 -16.12
CA MET A 32 9.99 3.58 -15.14
C MET A 32 11.21 2.97 -15.85
N SER A 33 12.32 3.69 -15.84
CA SER A 33 13.63 3.12 -16.16
C SER A 33 14.12 2.29 -14.97
N LYS A 34 14.30 0.99 -15.19
CA LYS A 34 15.04 0.07 -14.31
C LYS A 34 16.49 0.53 -14.21
N ASP A 35 16.84 1.21 -13.12
CA ASP A 35 18.22 1.26 -12.64
C ASP A 35 18.21 1.46 -11.12
N SER A 36 18.15 0.36 -10.35
CA SER A 36 18.96 0.12 -9.13
C SER A 36 18.53 -1.14 -8.35
N PRO A 37 19.43 -1.74 -7.55
CA PRO A 37 19.36 -3.15 -7.20
C PRO A 37 18.95 -3.40 -5.74
N ALA A 38 17.87 -4.15 -5.57
CA ALA A 38 17.76 -5.18 -4.54
C ALA A 38 16.81 -6.24 -5.09
N SER A 39 17.33 -7.38 -5.54
CA SER A 39 16.46 -8.50 -5.88
C SER A 39 15.61 -8.85 -4.65
N PRO A 40 14.27 -8.89 -4.75
CA PRO A 40 13.44 -9.30 -3.63
C PRO A 40 13.87 -10.70 -3.18
N PRO A 41 13.72 -11.03 -1.88
CA PRO A 41 14.20 -12.30 -1.36
C PRO A 41 13.63 -13.46 -2.20
N PRO A 42 14.45 -14.47 -2.55
CA PRO A 42 14.08 -15.51 -3.52
C PRO A 42 12.85 -16.34 -3.12
N ALA A 43 12.39 -16.24 -1.87
CA ALA A 43 11.21 -16.92 -1.33
C ALA A 43 9.92 -16.07 -1.31
N ALA A 44 9.94 -14.80 -1.75
CA ALA A 44 8.75 -13.95 -1.78
C ALA A 44 7.75 -14.42 -2.85
N THR A 45 6.46 -14.44 -2.50
CA THR A 45 5.38 -14.71 -3.46
C THR A 45 5.32 -13.61 -4.53
N PRO A 46 4.71 -13.85 -5.70
CA PRO A 46 4.56 -12.80 -6.70
C PRO A 46 3.81 -11.56 -6.20
N LEU A 47 2.79 -11.74 -5.34
CA LEU A 47 2.06 -10.62 -4.75
C LEU A 47 2.93 -9.82 -3.77
N THR A 48 3.71 -10.50 -2.92
CA THR A 48 4.69 -9.86 -2.04
C THR A 48 5.71 -9.03 -2.81
N ARG A 49 6.18 -9.53 -3.97
CA ARG A 49 7.09 -8.76 -4.83
C ARG A 49 6.43 -7.52 -5.40
N ALA A 50 5.20 -7.64 -5.92
CA ALA A 50 4.46 -6.50 -6.45
C ALA A 50 4.21 -5.41 -5.39
N VAL A 51 3.83 -5.81 -4.16
CA VAL A 51 3.65 -4.90 -3.03
C VAL A 51 4.94 -4.15 -2.69
N LEU A 52 6.07 -4.84 -2.64
CA LEU A 52 7.38 -4.21 -2.36
C LEU A 52 7.84 -3.30 -3.50
N GLU A 53 7.59 -3.69 -4.76
CA GLU A 53 7.88 -2.84 -5.92
C GLU A 53 7.11 -1.52 -5.87
N ILE A 54 5.81 -1.59 -5.53
CA ILE A 54 4.97 -0.41 -5.36
C ILE A 54 5.43 0.44 -4.16
N ASP A 55 5.80 -0.18 -3.03
CA ASP A 55 6.37 0.55 -1.88
C ASP A 55 7.66 1.29 -2.25
N THR A 56 8.62 0.62 -2.91
CA THR A 56 9.85 1.27 -3.38
C THR A 56 9.56 2.39 -4.37
N TYR A 57 8.61 2.18 -5.30
CA TYR A 57 8.17 3.23 -6.21
C TYR A 57 7.63 4.45 -5.47
N ALA A 58 6.68 4.25 -4.54
CA ALA A 58 6.10 5.33 -3.75
C ALA A 58 7.14 6.01 -2.84
N ALA A 59 8.11 5.26 -2.29
CA ALA A 59 9.25 5.78 -1.56
C ALA A 59 10.11 6.73 -2.41
N GLY A 60 10.32 6.39 -3.68
CA GLY A 60 11.01 7.25 -4.64
C GLY A 60 10.32 8.60 -4.90
N LEU A 61 9.02 8.71 -4.64
CA LEU A 61 8.25 9.96 -4.77
C LEU A 61 8.33 10.86 -3.52
N GLY A 62 8.92 10.38 -2.43
CA GLY A 62 8.93 11.06 -1.14
C GLY A 62 7.59 10.92 -0.40
N TRP A 63 7.49 11.53 0.79
CA TRP A 63 6.29 11.54 1.64
C TRP A 63 5.30 12.63 1.25
N ASP A 64 4.16 12.64 1.93
CA ASP A 64 3.07 13.58 1.75
C ASP A 64 2.44 13.46 0.35
N GLN A 65 2.38 12.21 -0.14
CA GLN A 65 1.81 11.86 -1.44
C GLN A 65 0.32 11.50 -1.33
N PRO A 66 -0.46 11.79 -2.38
CA PRO A 66 -1.84 11.35 -2.47
C PRO A 66 -1.93 9.82 -2.57
N ALA A 67 -3.11 9.28 -2.31
CA ALA A 67 -3.34 7.86 -2.46
C ALA A 67 -3.28 7.46 -3.95
N ARG A 68 -2.61 6.33 -4.23
CA ARG A 68 -2.38 5.83 -5.59
C ARG A 68 -2.93 4.42 -5.73
N LEU A 69 -3.75 4.22 -6.76
CA LEU A 69 -4.35 2.94 -7.10
C LEU A 69 -3.56 2.27 -8.23
N PHE A 70 -3.44 0.95 -8.17
CA PHE A 70 -2.72 0.16 -9.16
C PHE A 70 -3.57 -1.04 -9.59
N ALA A 71 -3.60 -1.31 -10.90
CA ALA A 71 -4.02 -2.60 -11.43
C ALA A 71 -2.84 -3.58 -11.37
N LEU A 72 -3.08 -4.83 -10.98
CA LEU A 72 -2.09 -5.90 -11.04
C LEU A 72 -2.42 -6.79 -12.23
N VAL A 73 -1.55 -6.78 -13.23
CA VAL A 73 -1.72 -7.55 -14.46
C VAL A 73 -0.74 -8.71 -14.47
N ASP A 74 -1.18 -9.89 -14.89
CA ASP A 74 -0.27 -11.02 -15.09
C ASP A 74 0.76 -10.66 -16.16
N THR A 75 2.04 -10.68 -15.80
CA THR A 75 3.15 -10.29 -16.69
C THR A 75 3.21 -11.18 -17.93
N GLY A 76 2.89 -12.47 -17.81
CA GLY A 76 2.86 -13.40 -18.93
C GLY A 76 1.77 -13.04 -19.94
N ARG A 77 0.57 -12.72 -19.44
CA ARG A 77 -0.56 -12.25 -20.24
C ARG A 77 -0.26 -10.92 -20.91
N LEU A 78 0.29 -9.95 -20.16
CA LEU A 78 0.68 -8.64 -20.70
C LEU A 78 1.65 -8.78 -21.88
N ARG A 79 2.62 -9.70 -21.78
CA ARG A 79 3.56 -9.97 -22.88
C ARG A 79 2.89 -10.61 -24.10
N ALA A 80 1.90 -11.46 -23.89
CA ALA A 80 1.21 -12.16 -24.97
C ALA A 80 0.22 -11.26 -25.72
N GLU A 81 -0.50 -10.41 -24.99
CA GLU A 81 -1.52 -9.51 -25.53
C GLU A 81 -0.93 -8.17 -26.02
N GLU A 82 0.07 -7.63 -25.32
CA GLU A 82 0.66 -6.30 -25.57
C GLU A 82 2.21 -6.34 -25.68
N PRO A 83 2.77 -7.05 -26.69
CA PRO A 83 4.21 -7.29 -26.78
C PRO A 83 5.06 -6.03 -26.95
N GLU A 84 4.54 -4.99 -27.61
CA GLU A 84 5.25 -3.71 -27.76
C GLU A 84 5.37 -2.95 -26.43
N LEU A 85 4.32 -3.00 -25.59
CA LEU A 85 4.34 -2.43 -24.25
C LEU A 85 5.30 -3.20 -23.34
N ALA A 86 5.28 -4.54 -23.41
CA ALA A 86 6.21 -5.36 -22.65
C ALA A 86 7.69 -5.06 -22.95
N GLN A 87 8.04 -4.84 -24.22
CA GLN A 87 9.39 -4.41 -24.61
C GLN A 87 9.77 -3.05 -24.01
N ARG A 88 8.84 -2.09 -24.07
CA ARG A 88 9.06 -0.76 -23.48
C ARG A 88 9.25 -0.80 -21.96
N LEU A 89 8.61 -1.76 -21.29
CA LEU A 89 8.73 -1.99 -19.85
C LEU A 89 9.92 -2.91 -19.48
N GLY A 90 10.67 -3.43 -20.46
CA GLY A 90 11.76 -4.36 -20.24
C GLY A 90 11.31 -5.66 -19.56
N LEU A 91 10.14 -6.17 -19.96
CA LEU A 91 9.54 -7.42 -19.49
C LEU A 91 9.90 -8.61 -20.41
N ASP A 92 10.93 -8.46 -21.24
CA ASP A 92 11.31 -9.41 -22.29
C ASP A 92 12.00 -10.68 -21.76
N THR A 93 12.41 -10.70 -20.50
CA THR A 93 13.14 -11.81 -19.86
C THR A 93 12.19 -12.81 -19.20
N ASP A 94 12.72 -14.00 -18.85
CA ASP A 94 12.01 -15.08 -18.13
C ASP A 94 11.51 -14.61 -16.75
N ALA A 95 10.41 -13.86 -16.74
CA ALA A 95 9.65 -13.61 -15.53
C ALA A 95 9.12 -14.95 -15.02
N ALA A 96 9.27 -15.19 -13.72
CA ALA A 96 8.72 -16.37 -13.08
C ALA A 96 7.19 -16.44 -13.33
N ALA A 97 6.64 -17.65 -13.45
CA ALA A 97 5.21 -17.83 -13.63
C ALA A 97 4.42 -17.13 -12.50
N GLY A 98 3.34 -16.45 -12.87
CA GLY A 98 2.49 -15.69 -11.94
C GLY A 98 3.08 -14.35 -11.49
N THR A 99 4.17 -13.86 -12.11
CA THR A 99 4.67 -12.50 -11.86
C THR A 99 3.59 -11.48 -12.22
N LEU A 100 3.45 -10.45 -11.39
CA LEU A 100 2.47 -9.39 -11.56
C LEU A 100 3.20 -8.09 -11.93
N THR A 101 2.65 -7.37 -12.90
CA THR A 101 3.09 -6.03 -13.27
C THR A 101 2.09 -5.02 -12.69
N PRO A 102 2.51 -4.19 -11.72
CA PRO A 102 1.72 -3.05 -11.28
C PRO A 102 1.59 -2.02 -12.39
N VAL A 103 0.36 -1.58 -12.65
CA VAL A 103 0.06 -0.48 -13.56
C VAL A 103 -0.67 0.58 -12.76
N GLU A 104 -0.01 1.73 -12.57
CA GLU A 104 -0.62 2.85 -11.86
C GLU A 104 -1.87 3.35 -12.60
N GLN A 105 -2.92 3.62 -11.83
CA GLN A 105 -4.18 4.20 -12.30
C GLN A 105 -4.21 5.69 -12.00
N GLU A 106 -5.35 6.33 -12.26
CA GLU A 106 -5.55 7.71 -11.84
C GLU A 106 -5.45 7.85 -10.31
N GLU A 107 -4.99 9.02 -9.88
CA GLU A 107 -4.86 9.37 -8.47
C GLU A 107 -6.23 9.36 -7.78
N VAL A 108 -6.26 8.91 -6.52
CA VAL A 108 -7.48 8.96 -5.72
C VAL A 108 -7.78 10.41 -5.37
N PRO A 109 -8.96 10.96 -5.72
CA PRO A 109 -9.32 12.33 -5.39
C PRO A 109 -9.24 12.60 -3.89
N ALA A 110 -8.50 13.63 -3.49
CA ALA A 110 -8.28 13.97 -2.08
C ALA A 110 -9.56 14.48 -1.37
N ASP A 111 -10.56 14.92 -2.14
CA ASP A 111 -11.83 15.47 -1.67
C ASP A 111 -12.96 14.43 -1.56
N VAL A 112 -12.72 13.19 -2.00
CA VAL A 112 -13.70 12.10 -1.93
C VAL A 112 -13.28 11.10 -0.85
N PRO A 113 -14.20 10.65 0.03
CA PRO A 113 -13.92 9.55 0.95
C PRO A 113 -13.43 8.31 0.20
N LEU A 114 -12.37 7.68 0.71
CA LEU A 114 -11.71 6.56 0.03
C LEU A 114 -12.68 5.40 -0.25
N ASP A 115 -13.58 5.11 0.69
CA ASP A 115 -14.60 4.08 0.56
C ASP A 115 -15.62 4.40 -0.54
N GLU A 116 -16.04 5.66 -0.66
CA GLU A 116 -16.90 6.14 -1.74
C GLU A 116 -16.20 6.03 -3.09
N PHE A 117 -14.94 6.46 -3.19
CA PHE A 117 -14.15 6.31 -4.41
C PHE A 117 -14.01 4.84 -4.82
N LEU A 118 -13.60 3.96 -3.90
CA LEU A 118 -13.42 2.53 -4.17
C LEU A 118 -14.72 1.85 -4.63
N ALA A 119 -15.88 2.29 -4.12
CA ALA A 119 -17.18 1.78 -4.58
C ALA A 119 -17.50 2.10 -6.04
N THR A 120 -16.81 3.07 -6.66
CA THR A 120 -16.97 3.41 -8.09
C THR A 120 -16.05 2.60 -9.00
N ILE A 121 -15.08 1.89 -8.43
CA ILE A 121 -14.07 1.15 -9.20
C ILE A 121 -14.64 -0.17 -9.71
N GLY A 122 -14.40 -0.44 -11.00
CA GLY A 122 -14.68 -1.72 -11.64
C GLY A 122 -13.48 -2.17 -12.46
N TRP A 123 -13.09 -3.43 -12.31
CA TRP A 123 -11.92 -3.99 -12.97
C TRP A 123 -12.29 -4.94 -14.11
N PRO A 124 -11.68 -4.81 -15.30
CA PRO A 124 -11.89 -5.78 -16.37
C PRO A 124 -11.29 -7.16 -16.00
N ASP A 125 -11.76 -8.21 -16.66
CA ASP A 125 -11.30 -9.60 -16.43
C ASP A 125 -9.80 -9.81 -16.65
N ALA A 126 -9.15 -8.90 -17.37
CA ALA A 126 -7.70 -8.91 -17.58
C ALA A 126 -6.89 -8.56 -16.32
N VAL A 127 -7.49 -7.85 -15.38
CA VAL A 127 -6.83 -7.43 -14.14
C VAL A 127 -6.94 -8.56 -13.12
N ALA A 128 -5.79 -9.13 -12.74
CA ALA A 128 -5.71 -10.25 -11.80
C ALA A 128 -5.94 -9.82 -10.34
N GLY A 129 -5.64 -8.57 -10.04
CA GLY A 129 -5.75 -7.98 -8.71
C GLY A 129 -5.56 -6.46 -8.75
N CYS A 130 -5.63 -5.82 -7.58
CA CYS A 130 -5.37 -4.39 -7.46
C CYS A 130 -4.58 -4.11 -6.19
N ALA A 131 -3.91 -2.97 -6.17
CA ALA A 131 -3.20 -2.49 -5.01
C ALA A 131 -3.45 -1.00 -4.78
N LEU A 132 -3.29 -0.56 -3.54
CA LEU A 132 -3.44 0.84 -3.14
C LEU A 132 -2.32 1.21 -2.19
N THR A 133 -1.69 2.35 -2.45
CA THR A 133 -0.70 2.97 -1.56
C THR A 133 -1.26 4.25 -0.99
N ILE A 134 -1.28 4.36 0.34
CA ILE A 134 -1.76 5.56 1.05
C ILE A 134 -0.86 5.88 2.24
N GLU A 135 -0.88 7.13 2.67
CA GLU A 135 -0.25 7.58 3.90
C GLU A 135 -1.31 7.90 4.98
N ARG A 136 -1.03 7.49 6.23
CA ARG A 136 -1.93 7.71 7.37
C ARG A 136 -1.15 8.12 8.60
N LEU A 137 -1.83 8.85 9.47
CA LEU A 137 -1.39 9.02 10.85
C LEU A 137 -1.91 7.86 11.69
N MET A 138 -1.04 7.31 12.50
CA MET A 138 -1.40 6.32 13.52
C MET A 138 -0.95 6.81 14.89
N LEU A 139 -1.63 6.31 15.91
CA LEU A 139 -1.17 6.45 17.29
C LEU A 139 -0.66 5.10 17.77
N PRO A 140 0.50 5.05 18.45
CA PRO A 140 0.91 3.85 19.13
C PRO A 140 -0.10 3.53 20.25
N SER A 141 -0.27 2.25 20.53
CA SER A 141 -1.15 1.76 21.62
C SER A 141 -0.90 2.42 22.99
N SER A 142 0.33 2.87 23.27
CA SER A 142 0.66 3.64 24.48
C SER A 142 -0.07 4.97 24.57
N ALA A 143 -0.30 5.64 23.43
CA ALA A 143 -0.95 6.93 23.32
C ALA A 143 -2.48 6.82 23.17
N GLU A 144 -2.99 5.67 22.71
CA GLU A 144 -4.44 5.47 22.51
C GLU A 144 -5.26 5.64 23.80
N ALA A 145 -4.70 5.27 24.95
CA ALA A 145 -5.35 5.43 26.25
C ALA A 145 -5.59 6.90 26.63
N GLY A 146 -4.90 7.84 25.98
CA GLY A 146 -5.03 9.29 26.21
C GLY A 146 -6.02 10.00 25.28
N VAL A 147 -6.65 9.27 24.34
CA VAL A 147 -7.63 9.84 23.41
C VAL A 147 -8.85 10.35 24.19
N PRO A 148 -9.26 11.63 24.04
CA PRO A 148 -10.44 12.16 24.72
C PRO A 148 -11.73 11.47 24.28
N ASP A 149 -12.60 11.19 25.25
CA ASP A 149 -13.94 10.67 24.99
C ASP A 149 -14.82 11.71 24.27
N GLY A 150 -15.73 11.24 23.42
CA GLY A 150 -16.77 12.07 22.81
C GLY A 150 -16.32 12.96 21.66
N LEU A 151 -15.09 12.78 21.15
CA LEU A 151 -14.69 13.38 19.88
C LEU A 151 -15.45 12.74 18.71
N ASP A 152 -15.93 13.57 17.80
CA ASP A 152 -16.35 13.13 16.48
C ASP A 152 -15.12 12.79 15.61
N GLU A 153 -15.33 12.26 14.41
CA GLU A 153 -14.25 11.82 13.53
C GLU A 153 -13.27 12.96 13.19
N ALA A 154 -13.80 14.16 12.93
CA ALA A 154 -13.00 15.35 12.65
C ALA A 154 -12.18 15.80 13.88
N GLY A 155 -12.79 15.81 15.07
CA GLY A 155 -12.12 16.15 16.32
C GLY A 155 -11.02 15.15 16.67
N LEU A 156 -11.26 13.85 16.42
CA LEU A 156 -10.28 12.79 16.62
C LEU A 156 -9.08 12.93 15.67
N ALA A 157 -9.33 13.13 14.37
CA ALA A 157 -8.28 13.36 13.38
C ALA A 157 -7.43 14.59 13.73
N ALA A 158 -8.07 15.69 14.14
CA ALA A 158 -7.37 16.91 14.56
C ALA A 158 -6.52 16.72 15.84
N TRP A 159 -6.98 15.88 16.77
CA TRP A 159 -6.23 15.55 17.99
C TRP A 159 -5.01 14.68 17.67
N VAL A 160 -5.19 13.62 16.87
CA VAL A 160 -4.12 12.72 16.40
C VAL A 160 -3.04 13.51 15.66
N ALA A 161 -3.44 14.42 14.76
CA ALA A 161 -2.52 15.24 13.98
C ALA A 161 -1.58 16.12 14.84
N LYS A 162 -2.01 16.47 16.06
CA LYS A 162 -1.22 17.27 17.01
C LYS A 162 -0.49 16.43 18.06
N HIS A 163 -0.74 15.13 18.12
CA HIS A 163 -0.18 14.28 19.16
C HIS A 163 1.34 14.13 18.98
N PRO A 164 2.15 14.23 20.05
CA PRO A 164 3.60 14.14 19.96
C PRO A 164 4.10 12.74 19.58
N GLU A 165 3.40 11.69 20.02
CA GLU A 165 3.72 10.29 19.69
C GLU A 165 3.05 9.80 18.39
N ARG A 166 2.43 10.69 17.60
CA ARG A 166 1.84 10.28 16.31
C ARG A 166 2.94 9.71 15.41
N GLN A 167 2.62 8.64 14.70
CA GLN A 167 3.51 8.07 13.70
C GLN A 167 2.86 8.21 12.34
N GLU A 168 3.70 8.44 11.34
CA GLU A 168 3.27 8.50 9.94
C GLU A 168 3.67 7.20 9.27
N VAL A 169 2.69 6.55 8.67
CA VAL A 169 2.86 5.26 8.01
C VAL A 169 2.41 5.36 6.58
N ARG A 170 3.23 4.82 5.68
CA ARG A 170 2.81 4.48 4.33
C ARG A 170 2.44 3.02 4.30
N MET A 171 1.31 2.74 3.69
CA MET A 171 0.75 1.41 3.58
C MET A 171 0.53 1.11 2.11
N THR A 172 1.07 -0.01 1.64
CA THR A 172 0.77 -0.57 0.33
C THR A 172 0.01 -1.87 0.53
N VAL A 173 -1.23 -1.94 0.08
CA VAL A 173 -2.10 -3.11 0.25
C VAL A 173 -2.47 -3.64 -1.11
N ALA A 174 -2.32 -4.94 -1.32
CA ALA A 174 -2.67 -5.59 -2.59
C ALA A 174 -3.56 -6.81 -2.36
N VAL A 175 -4.49 -7.02 -3.28
CA VAL A 175 -5.41 -8.16 -3.29
C VAL A 175 -5.54 -8.74 -4.70
N LEU A 176 -5.74 -10.05 -4.78
CA LEU A 176 -6.07 -10.77 -6.00
C LEU A 176 -7.54 -11.20 -5.98
N ARG A 177 -8.10 -11.47 -7.17
CA ARG A 177 -9.50 -11.93 -7.31
C ARG A 177 -9.81 -13.25 -6.57
N ASP A 178 -8.79 -14.08 -6.30
CA ASP A 178 -8.94 -15.33 -5.56
C ASP A 178 -8.97 -15.13 -4.03
N GLY A 179 -8.89 -13.88 -3.55
CA GLY A 179 -8.88 -13.52 -2.14
C GLY A 179 -7.48 -13.50 -1.51
N THR A 180 -6.42 -13.83 -2.27
CA THR A 180 -5.04 -13.66 -1.81
C THR A 180 -4.79 -12.19 -1.53
N ARG A 181 -4.16 -11.88 -0.39
CA ARG A 181 -3.85 -10.51 0.02
C ARG A 181 -2.46 -10.40 0.61
N GLU A 182 -1.89 -9.23 0.49
CA GLU A 182 -0.59 -8.88 1.04
C GLU A 182 -0.55 -7.39 1.38
N SER A 183 0.26 -7.01 2.37
CA SER A 183 0.46 -5.61 2.72
C SER A 183 1.92 -5.33 3.05
N ALA A 184 2.37 -4.12 2.76
CA ALA A 184 3.62 -3.55 3.24
C ALA A 184 3.36 -2.28 4.05
N LEU A 185 4.06 -2.14 5.18
CA LEU A 185 4.03 -0.97 6.04
C LEU A 185 5.43 -0.39 6.18
N ARG A 186 5.54 0.90 5.90
CA ARG A 186 6.76 1.70 6.04
C ARG A 186 6.49 2.83 7.02
N LEU A 187 7.34 2.98 8.03
CA LEU A 187 7.26 4.05 9.02
C LEU A 187 8.16 5.21 8.58
N ARG A 188 7.67 6.45 8.63
CA ARG A 188 8.46 7.65 8.29
C ARG A 188 9.72 7.80 9.16
N GLU A 189 9.64 7.42 10.43
CA GLU A 189 10.78 7.43 11.36
C GLU A 189 11.85 6.37 11.03
N LYS A 190 11.51 5.35 10.24
CA LYS A 190 12.38 4.24 9.83
C LYS A 190 12.24 4.02 8.33
N ASP A 191 12.50 5.08 7.58
CA ASP A 191 12.31 5.10 6.13
C ASP A 191 13.47 4.38 5.41
N SER A 192 13.42 3.05 5.42
CA SER A 192 14.43 2.16 4.84
C SER A 192 13.74 0.92 4.29
N GLU A 193 14.20 0.44 3.12
CA GLU A 193 13.68 -0.80 2.52
C GLU A 193 13.84 -2.03 3.42
N LEU A 194 14.83 -2.02 4.31
CA LEU A 194 15.08 -3.11 5.26
C LEU A 194 14.12 -3.10 6.46
N ASP A 195 13.46 -1.98 6.71
CA ASP A 195 12.54 -1.78 7.84
C ASP A 195 11.06 -1.90 7.43
N VAL A 196 10.79 -2.24 6.16
CA VAL A 196 9.43 -2.47 5.66
C VAL A 196 8.87 -3.77 6.21
N LEU A 197 7.74 -3.66 6.91
CA LEU A 197 7.01 -4.81 7.44
C LEU A 197 6.06 -5.33 6.39
N THR A 198 6.05 -6.64 6.13
CA THR A 198 5.11 -7.28 5.20
C THR A 198 4.21 -8.29 5.91
N GLY A 199 2.99 -8.47 5.42
CA GLY A 199 2.06 -9.47 5.93
C GLY A 199 0.62 -9.26 5.48
N ALA A 200 -0.05 -10.38 5.16
CA ALA A 200 -1.43 -10.44 4.68
C ALA A 200 -2.48 -9.80 5.61
N ASP A 201 -2.21 -9.75 6.91
CA ASP A 201 -3.17 -9.30 7.94
C ASP A 201 -2.78 -7.98 8.61
N LEU A 202 -1.81 -7.24 8.04
CA LEU A 202 -1.37 -5.97 8.62
C LEU A 202 -2.42 -4.86 8.48
N VAL A 203 -3.18 -4.85 7.38
CA VAL A 203 -4.19 -3.82 7.08
C VAL A 203 -5.50 -4.45 6.57
N PRO A 204 -6.20 -5.24 7.40
CA PRO A 204 -7.31 -6.07 6.96
C PRO A 204 -8.49 -5.26 6.40
N GLY A 205 -8.84 -4.13 7.02
CA GLY A 205 -9.97 -3.32 6.57
C GLY A 205 -9.76 -2.72 5.16
N LEU A 206 -8.52 -2.34 4.82
CA LEU A 206 -8.23 -1.83 3.49
C LEU A 206 -8.18 -2.95 2.45
N ALA A 207 -7.66 -4.12 2.82
CA ALA A 207 -7.68 -5.30 1.96
C ALA A 207 -9.12 -5.74 1.64
N GLU A 208 -10.02 -5.70 2.62
CA GLU A 208 -11.43 -5.99 2.42
C GLU A 208 -12.10 -4.98 1.49
N ALA A 209 -11.83 -3.68 1.67
CA ALA A 209 -12.33 -2.63 0.79
C ALA A 209 -11.86 -2.80 -0.66
N LEU A 210 -10.57 -3.12 -0.87
CA LEU A 210 -10.05 -3.41 -2.21
C LEU A 210 -10.68 -4.67 -2.81
N THR A 211 -10.86 -5.73 -2.02
CA THR A 211 -11.49 -6.97 -2.49
C THR A 211 -12.92 -6.71 -2.99
N ALA A 212 -13.66 -5.82 -2.32
CA ALA A 212 -15.02 -5.46 -2.71
C ALA A 212 -15.09 -4.81 -4.11
N THR A 213 -14.01 -4.20 -4.62
CA THR A 213 -13.98 -3.60 -5.97
C THR A 213 -14.07 -4.64 -7.10
N PHE A 214 -13.89 -5.92 -6.80
CA PHE A 214 -14.08 -7.02 -7.76
C PHE A 214 -15.48 -7.61 -7.78
N ALA A 215 -16.36 -7.20 -6.85
CA ALA A 215 -17.72 -7.72 -6.74
C ALA A 215 -18.74 -6.92 -7.57
N ALA A 216 -18.32 -5.82 -8.19
CA ALA A 216 -19.14 -4.92 -8.99
C ALA A 216 -19.34 -5.39 -10.44
#